data_AF-A0A7K2QIA6-F1
#
_entry.id   AF-A0A7K2QIA6-F1
#
_cell.length_a   1.000
_cell.length_b   1.000
_cell.length_c   1.000
_cell.angle_alpha   90.00
_cell.angle_beta   90.00
_cell.angle_gamma   90.00
#
_symmetry.space_group_name_H-M   'P 1'
#
loop_
_entity.id
_entity.type
_entity.pdbx_description
1 polymer ?
#
loop_
_entity_poly.entity_id
_entity_poly.type
_entity_poly.pdbx_seq_one_letter_code
_entity_poly.pdbx_strand_id
1 'polypeptide(L)'
;QVVAHPDDDLFFMNPDLSRSIATGIKVTTVYLTSGESDGRNEAHSPHLDDAAGPADRAAYAEARQNGIRGAYAQMATGDRTSAWQRRSVPTAGGGSAEVDVLVARPEVNLVWMQLREARSISGDNPDSLRGLWDGRIPALGAQLTSGTPVEQPFSYTKDQAISAIADVFAQYRPTTIRTQDPTPGRTRGGAFLDHQDHMYGARFVQAAAERYAQLTDRPHFSVQNYMSYQNTSLPPTLDRQTAEEKLG
;
A
#
# COMPACT_ATOMS: atom_id res chain seq x y z
N GLN A 1 5.37 -2.39 6.90
CA GLN A 1 4.27 -3.12 6.25
C GLN A 1 4.17 -2.67 4.80
N VAL A 2 3.69 -3.53 3.91
CA VAL A 2 3.58 -3.24 2.46
C VAL A 2 2.23 -3.70 1.94
N VAL A 3 1.48 -2.78 1.34
CA VAL A 3 0.12 -3.02 0.82
C VAL A 3 -0.04 -2.48 -0.60
N ALA A 4 -1.06 -2.97 -1.30
CA ALA A 4 -1.31 -2.61 -2.68
C ALA A 4 -1.82 -1.17 -2.83
N HIS A 5 -2.84 -0.77 -2.08
CA HIS A 5 -3.54 0.51 -2.24
C HIS A 5 -3.55 1.36 -0.95
N PRO A 6 -3.67 2.70 -1.08
CA PRO A 6 -3.87 3.60 0.06
C PRO A 6 -5.20 3.37 0.80
N ASP A 7 -5.16 2.53 1.85
CA ASP A 7 -6.20 2.23 2.87
C ASP A 7 -6.20 0.77 3.31
N ASP A 8 -5.64 -0.13 2.49
CA ASP A 8 -5.60 -1.58 2.71
C ASP A 8 -5.09 -1.95 4.10
N ASP A 9 -4.10 -1.23 4.60
CA ASP A 9 -3.55 -1.45 5.93
C ASP A 9 -4.51 -1.04 7.05
N LEU A 10 -5.28 0.04 6.87
CA LEU A 10 -6.32 0.45 7.81
C LEU A 10 -7.44 -0.60 7.87
N PHE A 11 -7.79 -1.21 6.73
CA PHE A 11 -8.84 -2.23 6.67
C PHE A 11 -8.37 -3.60 7.18
N PHE A 12 -7.18 -4.04 6.77
CA PHE A 12 -6.77 -5.44 6.93
C PHE A 12 -5.72 -5.66 8.02
N MET A 13 -4.96 -4.63 8.39
CA MET A 13 -3.88 -4.77 9.39
C MET A 13 -4.20 -4.11 10.72
N ASN A 14 -5.20 -3.23 10.81
CA ASN A 14 -5.71 -2.80 12.11
C ASN A 14 -6.44 -3.94 12.82
N PRO A 15 -6.29 -4.04 14.17
CA PRO A 15 -5.65 -3.06 15.06
C PRO A 15 -4.14 -3.27 15.36
N ASP A 16 -3.45 -4.19 14.67
CA ASP A 16 -2.01 -4.37 14.90
C ASP A 16 -1.20 -3.13 14.51
N LEU A 17 -1.60 -2.44 13.46
CA LEU A 17 -1.02 -1.17 13.03
C LEU A 17 -1.19 -0.09 14.11
N SER A 18 -2.44 0.24 14.48
CA SER A 18 -2.71 1.30 15.48
C SER A 18 -2.01 1.02 16.81
N ARG A 19 -1.99 -0.23 17.28
CA ARG A 19 -1.25 -0.62 18.49
C ARG A 19 0.26 -0.46 18.35
N SER A 20 0.84 -0.76 17.17
CA SER A 20 2.27 -0.56 16.92
C SER A 20 2.63 0.93 17.03
N ILE A 21 1.80 1.80 16.45
CA ILE A 21 1.98 3.26 16.52
C ILE A 21 1.84 3.77 17.96
N ALA A 22 0.79 3.35 18.67
CA ALA A 22 0.51 3.78 20.04
C ALA A 22 1.61 3.38 21.03
N THR A 23 2.26 2.22 20.80
CA THR A 23 3.37 1.73 21.62
C THR A 23 4.75 2.27 21.22
N GLY A 24 4.81 3.17 20.22
CA GLY A 24 6.06 3.80 19.78
C GLY A 24 6.99 2.90 18.97
N ILE A 25 6.48 1.79 18.43
CA ILE A 25 7.23 0.95 17.49
C ILE A 25 7.43 1.75 16.19
N LYS A 26 8.63 1.67 15.61
CA LYS A 26 8.91 2.25 14.29
C LYS A 26 8.04 1.57 13.24
N VAL A 27 7.21 2.36 12.56
CA VAL A 27 6.29 1.89 11.51
C VAL A 27 6.61 2.60 10.22
N THR A 28 6.92 1.82 9.20
CA THR A 28 6.96 2.28 7.81
C THR A 28 5.90 1.53 7.02
N THR A 29 5.01 2.26 6.37
CA THR A 29 3.97 1.70 5.51
C THR A 29 4.25 2.06 4.06
N VAL A 30 4.40 1.01 3.24
CA VAL A 30 4.70 1.14 1.82
C VAL A 30 3.43 0.83 1.03
N TYR A 31 3.05 1.73 0.15
CA TYR A 31 1.95 1.56 -0.79
C TYR A 31 2.53 1.32 -2.18
N LEU A 32 2.21 0.17 -2.78
CA LEU A 32 2.77 -0.23 -4.06
C LEU A 32 2.18 0.59 -5.21
N THR A 33 0.87 0.79 -5.20
CA THR A 33 0.15 1.54 -6.25
C THR A 33 -0.34 2.89 -5.74
N SER A 34 -0.63 3.81 -6.66
CA SER A 34 -1.26 5.10 -6.32
C SER A 34 -2.74 4.99 -5.98
N GLY A 35 -3.37 3.84 -6.22
CA GLY A 35 -4.78 3.64 -5.93
C GLY A 35 -5.70 4.57 -6.73
N GLU A 36 -5.34 4.85 -7.98
CA GLU A 36 -5.99 5.91 -8.75
C GLU A 36 -7.36 5.53 -9.33
N SER A 37 -7.72 4.24 -9.31
CA SER A 37 -9.01 3.72 -9.80
C SER A 37 -9.45 4.34 -11.14
N ASP A 38 -10.71 4.77 -11.24
CA ASP A 38 -11.26 5.50 -12.38
C ASP A 38 -10.98 7.01 -12.35
N GLY A 39 -10.41 7.52 -11.25
CA GLY A 39 -10.06 8.92 -11.04
C GLY A 39 -11.24 9.82 -10.69
N ARG A 40 -12.40 9.27 -10.31
CA ARG A 40 -13.58 10.07 -9.94
C ARG A 40 -13.67 10.23 -8.43
N ASN A 41 -13.54 11.46 -7.96
CA ASN A 41 -13.66 11.77 -6.53
C ASN A 41 -15.11 12.15 -6.19
N GLU A 42 -15.99 11.14 -6.17
CA GLU A 42 -17.41 11.28 -5.90
C GLU A 42 -17.85 10.28 -4.82
N ALA A 43 -18.66 10.72 -3.86
CA ALA A 43 -19.28 9.84 -2.89
C ALA A 43 -20.59 9.27 -3.46
N HIS A 44 -20.70 7.94 -3.46
CA HIS A 44 -21.93 7.22 -3.79
C HIS A 44 -22.33 6.35 -2.59
N SER A 45 -23.29 6.83 -1.83
CA SER A 45 -23.79 6.22 -0.60
C SER A 45 -25.28 6.51 -0.46
N PRO A 46 -26.06 5.72 0.30
CA PRO A 46 -27.45 6.06 0.62
C PRO A 46 -27.67 7.48 1.18
N HIS A 47 -26.60 8.13 1.65
CA HIS A 47 -26.64 9.48 2.25
C HIS A 47 -25.86 10.55 1.48
N LEU A 48 -25.16 10.18 0.40
CA LEU A 48 -24.33 11.08 -0.40
C LEU A 48 -24.43 10.67 -1.87
N ASP A 49 -24.79 11.61 -2.73
CA ASP A 49 -24.92 11.41 -4.17
C ASP A 49 -24.25 12.59 -4.89
N ASP A 50 -22.92 12.56 -4.92
CA ASP A 50 -22.14 13.59 -5.59
C ASP A 50 -22.34 13.48 -7.12
N ALA A 51 -22.53 14.63 -7.77
CA ALA A 51 -22.63 14.67 -9.22
C ALA A 51 -21.34 14.17 -9.87
N ALA A 52 -21.47 13.38 -10.94
CA ALA A 52 -20.33 12.79 -11.61
C ALA A 52 -19.34 13.86 -12.12
N GLY A 53 -18.12 13.84 -11.57
CA GLY A 53 -17.06 14.80 -11.93
C GLY A 53 -16.24 14.35 -13.16
N PRO A 54 -15.36 15.20 -13.70
CA PRO A 54 -14.35 14.71 -14.64
C PRO A 54 -13.40 13.74 -13.91
N ALA A 55 -12.94 12.69 -14.61
CA ALA A 55 -11.93 11.79 -14.07
C ALA A 55 -10.56 12.48 -14.03
N ASP A 56 -9.95 12.54 -12.85
CA ASP A 56 -8.58 12.99 -12.62
C ASP A 56 -7.88 12.02 -11.66
N ARG A 57 -7.14 11.08 -12.24
CA ARG A 57 -6.41 10.05 -11.50
C ARG A 57 -5.32 10.61 -10.59
N ALA A 58 -4.67 11.70 -10.99
CA ALA A 58 -3.60 12.30 -10.20
C ALA A 58 -4.16 12.99 -8.96
N ALA A 59 -5.26 13.74 -9.12
CA ALA A 59 -5.95 14.39 -8.01
C ALA A 59 -6.65 13.37 -7.09
N TYR A 60 -7.28 12.34 -7.65
CA TYR A 60 -7.92 11.28 -6.87
C TYR A 60 -6.92 10.52 -6.01
N ALA A 61 -5.79 10.08 -6.59
CA ALA A 61 -4.73 9.42 -5.85
C ALA A 61 -4.14 10.32 -4.75
N GLU A 62 -3.92 11.61 -5.03
CA GLU A 62 -3.47 12.58 -4.02
C GLU A 62 -4.48 12.70 -2.87
N ALA A 63 -5.78 12.74 -3.17
CA ALA A 63 -6.83 12.79 -2.14
C ALA A 63 -6.78 11.57 -1.20
N ARG A 64 -6.57 10.36 -1.75
CA ARG A 64 -6.38 9.14 -0.95
C ARG A 64 -5.12 9.21 -0.08
N GLN A 65 -3.99 9.65 -0.63
CA GLN A 65 -2.75 9.83 0.15
C GLN A 65 -2.92 10.84 1.28
N ASN A 66 -3.64 11.95 1.06
CA ASN A 66 -3.98 12.91 2.11
C ASN A 66 -4.86 12.27 3.20
N GLY A 67 -5.81 11.42 2.83
CA GLY A 67 -6.62 10.64 3.78
C GLY A 67 -5.77 9.77 4.68
N ILE A 68 -4.82 9.03 4.11
CA ILE A 68 -3.87 8.20 4.88
C ILE A 68 -2.99 9.04 5.79
N ARG A 69 -2.40 10.14 5.29
CA ARG A 69 -1.62 11.07 6.12
C ARG A 69 -2.42 11.54 7.32
N GLY A 70 -3.70 11.88 7.13
CA GLY A 70 -4.61 12.26 8.22
C GLY A 70 -4.89 11.12 9.19
N ALA A 71 -5.17 9.91 8.70
CA ALA A 71 -5.45 8.74 9.54
C ALA A 71 -4.23 8.35 10.40
N TYR A 72 -3.04 8.32 9.81
CA TYR A 72 -1.80 8.04 10.53
C TYR A 72 -1.46 9.11 11.55
N ALA A 73 -1.62 10.39 11.19
CA ALA A 73 -1.47 11.50 12.12
C ALA A 73 -2.43 11.35 13.31
N GLN A 74 -3.71 11.06 13.07
CA GLN A 74 -4.70 10.82 14.12
C GLN A 74 -4.27 9.66 15.05
N MET A 75 -3.85 8.52 14.50
CA MET A 75 -3.39 7.37 15.31
C MET A 75 -2.14 7.69 16.13
N ALA A 76 -1.23 8.53 15.61
CA ALA A 76 0.06 8.78 16.21
C ALA A 76 0.09 9.96 17.19
N THR A 77 -0.75 10.97 16.99
CA THR A 77 -0.72 12.22 17.79
C THR A 77 -2.08 12.62 18.35
N GLY A 78 -3.17 11.98 17.90
CA GLY A 78 -4.53 12.43 18.19
C GLY A 78 -4.98 13.64 17.35
N ASP A 79 -4.14 14.12 16.42
CA ASP A 79 -4.43 15.27 15.56
C ASP A 79 -4.16 14.93 14.09
N ARG A 80 -5.23 14.70 13.32
CA ARG A 80 -5.21 14.44 11.87
C ARG A 80 -4.53 15.52 11.02
N THR A 81 -4.29 16.72 11.57
CA THR A 81 -3.65 17.83 10.85
C THR A 81 -2.13 17.92 11.09
N SER A 82 -1.57 16.98 11.86
CA SER A 82 -0.13 16.94 12.13
C SER A 82 0.70 16.96 10.84
N ALA A 83 1.76 17.77 10.85
CA ALA A 83 2.56 18.05 9.66
C ALA A 83 3.41 16.83 9.22
N TRP A 84 3.54 16.69 7.90
CA TRP A 84 4.39 15.68 7.26
C TRP A 84 5.51 16.36 6.48
N GLN A 85 6.73 15.85 6.61
CA GLN A 85 7.83 16.20 5.72
C GLN A 85 7.81 15.23 4.54
N ARG A 86 7.55 15.76 3.34
CA ARG A 86 7.46 14.99 2.09
C ARG A 86 8.73 15.18 1.27
N ARG A 87 9.25 14.10 0.69
CA ARG A 87 10.41 14.16 -0.22
C ARG A 87 10.40 13.03 -1.23
N SER A 88 10.99 13.26 -2.40
CA SER A 88 11.31 12.19 -3.35
C SER A 88 12.64 11.54 -2.96
N VAL A 89 12.70 10.22 -3.02
CA VAL A 89 13.94 9.43 -2.87
C VAL A 89 14.11 8.52 -4.08
N PRO A 90 15.34 8.35 -4.60
CA PRO A 90 15.60 7.36 -5.64
C PRO A 90 15.49 5.95 -5.06
N THR A 91 15.10 4.98 -5.89
CA THR A 91 15.08 3.56 -5.52
C THR A 91 16.16 2.79 -6.28
N ALA A 92 16.63 1.67 -5.72
CA ALA A 92 17.53 0.76 -6.42
C ALA A 92 16.97 0.18 -7.75
N GLY A 93 15.68 0.37 -8.04
CA GLY A 93 15.06 0.00 -9.32
C GLY A 93 15.25 1.02 -10.45
N GLY A 94 15.86 2.18 -10.17
CA GLY A 94 16.09 3.26 -11.14
C GLY A 94 14.93 4.25 -11.29
N GLY A 95 13.94 4.20 -10.40
CA GLY A 95 12.83 5.14 -10.30
C GLY A 95 12.88 5.90 -8.97
N SER A 96 11.73 6.41 -8.54
CA SER A 96 11.60 7.15 -7.27
C SER A 96 10.46 6.61 -6.42
N ALA A 97 10.50 6.96 -5.14
CA ALA A 97 9.37 6.86 -4.22
C ALA A 97 9.18 8.20 -3.52
N GLU A 98 7.95 8.56 -3.20
CA GLU A 98 7.68 9.64 -2.25
C GLU A 98 7.74 9.08 -0.82
N VAL A 99 8.43 9.78 0.07
CA VAL A 99 8.55 9.42 1.48
C VAL A 99 8.00 10.56 2.32
N ASP A 100 7.02 10.23 3.16
CA ASP A 100 6.43 11.14 4.12
C ASP A 100 6.84 10.73 5.53
N VAL A 101 7.47 11.66 6.26
CA VAL A 101 7.87 11.48 7.66
C VAL A 101 6.98 12.34 8.53
N LEU A 102 6.29 11.74 9.51
CA LEU A 102 5.44 12.49 10.43
C LEU A 102 6.31 13.32 11.38
N VAL A 103 6.23 14.65 11.30
CA VAL A 103 7.18 15.55 11.99
C VAL A 103 7.15 15.37 13.51
N ALA A 104 5.95 15.22 14.08
CA ALA A 104 5.78 15.05 15.52
C ALA A 104 6.15 13.64 16.03
N ARG A 105 6.18 12.64 15.13
CA ARG A 105 6.46 11.23 15.44
C ARG A 105 7.31 10.59 14.31
N PRO A 106 8.60 10.94 14.17
CA PRO A 106 9.42 10.53 13.03
C PRO A 106 9.64 9.02 12.88
N GLU A 107 9.27 8.24 13.89
CA GLU A 107 9.19 6.78 13.82
C GLU A 107 8.06 6.27 12.90
N VAL A 108 7.12 7.14 12.50
CA VAL A 108 6.01 6.85 11.59
C VAL A 108 6.30 7.42 10.21
N ASN A 109 6.40 6.54 9.22
CA ASN A 109 6.78 6.87 7.84
C ASN A 109 5.80 6.25 6.84
N LEU A 110 5.49 6.97 5.76
CA LEU A 110 4.76 6.47 4.61
C LEU A 110 5.67 6.50 3.39
N VAL A 111 5.61 5.46 2.56
CA VAL A 111 6.39 5.34 1.33
C VAL A 111 5.44 5.02 0.19
N TRP A 112 5.43 5.88 -0.83
CA TRP A 112 4.56 5.76 -1.99
C TRP A 112 5.41 5.34 -3.19
N MET A 113 5.25 4.11 -3.65
CA MET A 113 5.96 3.58 -4.84
C MET A 113 5.33 4.06 -6.14
N GLN A 114 4.09 4.55 -6.07
CA GLN A 114 3.34 5.20 -7.15
C GLN A 114 3.20 4.37 -8.43
N LEU A 115 3.16 3.05 -8.36
CA LEU A 115 2.88 2.22 -9.55
C LEU A 115 1.40 2.36 -9.96
N ARG A 116 1.11 2.13 -11.24
CA ARG A 116 -0.28 2.06 -11.70
C ARG A 116 -1.03 0.89 -11.07
N GLU A 117 -2.24 1.18 -10.62
CA GLU A 117 -3.23 0.18 -10.19
C GLU A 117 -3.77 -0.59 -11.41
N ALA A 118 -4.24 -1.82 -11.19
CA ALA A 118 -4.96 -2.60 -12.19
C ALA A 118 -6.30 -1.98 -12.61
N ARG A 119 -6.90 -1.12 -11.78
CA ARG A 119 -8.20 -0.45 -12.01
C ARG A 119 -9.36 -1.43 -12.19
N SER A 120 -9.19 -2.64 -11.67
CA SER A 120 -10.19 -3.70 -11.71
C SER A 120 -9.86 -4.75 -10.67
N ILE A 121 -10.88 -5.23 -9.95
CA ILE A 121 -10.72 -6.25 -8.91
C ILE A 121 -10.14 -7.55 -9.48
N SER A 122 -10.72 -8.04 -10.57
CA SER A 122 -10.34 -9.32 -11.20
C SER A 122 -10.32 -9.27 -12.73
N GLY A 123 -10.76 -8.16 -13.33
CA GLY A 123 -10.79 -7.99 -14.78
C GLY A 123 -9.39 -7.98 -15.37
N ASP A 124 -9.29 -8.33 -16.64
CA ASP A 124 -7.99 -8.38 -17.28
C ASP A 124 -7.52 -6.97 -17.68
N ASN A 125 -6.46 -6.50 -17.02
CA ASN A 125 -5.72 -5.31 -17.43
C ASN A 125 -4.21 -5.62 -17.35
N PRO A 126 -3.49 -5.68 -18.48
CA PRO A 126 -2.07 -5.98 -18.48
C PRO A 126 -1.19 -4.84 -17.93
N ASP A 127 -1.66 -3.59 -17.91
CA ASP A 127 -0.93 -2.47 -17.29
C ASP A 127 -1.19 -2.46 -15.77
N SER A 128 -0.66 -3.47 -15.08
CA SER A 128 -0.90 -3.76 -13.66
C SER A 128 0.24 -4.55 -13.02
N LEU A 129 0.23 -4.70 -11.69
CA LEU A 129 1.14 -5.61 -10.99
C LEU A 129 1.00 -7.05 -11.49
N ARG A 130 -0.22 -7.50 -11.80
CA ARG A 130 -0.46 -8.81 -12.41
C ARG A 130 0.23 -8.94 -13.75
N GLY A 131 0.00 -7.99 -14.65
CA GLY A 131 0.60 -8.03 -15.98
C GLY A 131 2.13 -8.00 -15.95
N LEU A 132 2.71 -7.20 -15.06
CA LEU A 132 4.15 -7.16 -14.84
C LEU A 132 4.69 -8.48 -14.28
N TRP A 133 4.00 -9.06 -13.28
CA TRP A 133 4.42 -10.31 -12.66
C TRP A 133 4.41 -11.49 -13.64
N ASP A 134 3.36 -11.56 -14.47
CA ASP A 134 3.16 -12.62 -15.47
C ASP A 134 3.98 -12.39 -16.74
N GLY A 135 4.74 -11.29 -16.85
CA GLY A 135 5.57 -10.96 -18.01
C GLY A 135 4.78 -10.54 -19.24
N ARG A 136 3.52 -10.11 -19.08
CA ARG A 136 2.65 -9.64 -20.17
C ARG A 136 2.98 -8.22 -20.63
N ILE A 137 3.62 -7.46 -19.75
CA ILE A 137 4.23 -6.16 -20.05
C ILE A 137 5.69 -6.19 -19.61
N PRO A 138 6.61 -5.51 -20.32
CA PRO A 138 8.03 -5.49 -19.97
C PRO A 138 8.32 -4.59 -18.76
N ALA A 139 7.52 -3.55 -18.55
CA ALA A 139 7.64 -2.61 -17.45
C ALA A 139 6.28 -1.98 -17.10
N LEU A 140 6.07 -1.67 -15.83
CA LEU A 140 4.90 -0.97 -15.31
C LEU A 140 5.27 0.47 -14.98
N GLY A 141 4.51 1.42 -15.53
CA GLY A 141 4.75 2.85 -15.31
C GLY A 141 4.17 3.38 -14.00
N ALA A 142 4.70 4.51 -13.56
CA ALA A 142 4.18 5.24 -12.42
C ALA A 142 2.89 6.01 -12.75
N GLN A 143 2.00 6.12 -11.77
CA GLN A 143 0.89 7.07 -11.70
C GLN A 143 1.24 8.14 -10.65
N LEU A 144 1.92 9.20 -11.08
CA LEU A 144 2.25 10.31 -10.20
C LEU A 144 0.97 11.01 -9.70
N THR A 145 0.95 11.39 -8.42
CA THR A 145 -0.17 12.13 -7.81
C THR A 145 0.02 13.64 -7.96
N SER A 146 -1.06 14.40 -7.84
CA SER A 146 -0.98 15.85 -7.89
C SER A 146 -0.16 16.40 -6.73
N GLY A 147 0.91 17.15 -7.02
CA GLY A 147 1.75 17.77 -5.98
C GLY A 147 2.71 16.82 -5.27
N THR A 148 2.92 15.61 -5.81
CA THR A 148 4.04 14.75 -5.39
C THR A 148 5.40 15.46 -5.60
N PRO A 149 6.39 15.29 -4.71
CA PRO A 149 7.76 15.74 -4.94
C PRO A 149 8.50 14.90 -6.00
N VAL A 150 7.89 13.84 -6.54
CA VAL A 150 8.48 13.05 -7.63
C VAL A 150 8.21 13.76 -8.97
N GLU A 151 9.25 14.36 -9.54
CA GLU A 151 9.09 15.17 -10.76
C GLU A 151 9.17 14.36 -12.06
N GLN A 152 9.96 13.29 -12.07
CA GLN A 152 10.25 12.52 -13.28
C GLN A 152 9.40 11.25 -13.34
N PRO A 153 8.65 11.02 -14.44
CA PRO A 153 8.01 9.74 -14.69
C PRO A 153 9.04 8.60 -14.72
N PHE A 154 8.65 7.44 -14.23
CA PHE A 154 9.47 6.24 -14.24
C PHE A 154 8.63 5.00 -14.52
N SER A 155 9.31 3.90 -14.78
CA SER A 155 8.70 2.57 -14.90
C SER A 155 9.66 1.52 -14.36
N TYR A 156 9.11 0.42 -13.84
CA TYR A 156 9.91 -0.71 -13.40
C TYR A 156 9.62 -1.95 -14.23
N THR A 157 10.67 -2.64 -14.67
CA THR A 157 10.56 -4.07 -14.97
C THR A 157 10.23 -4.86 -13.70
N LYS A 158 9.86 -6.14 -13.84
CA LYS A 158 9.58 -7.01 -12.69
C LYS A 158 10.75 -7.02 -11.68
N ASP A 159 11.98 -7.22 -12.18
CA ASP A 159 13.16 -7.28 -11.32
C ASP A 159 13.51 -5.94 -10.68
N GLN A 160 13.29 -4.83 -11.40
CA GLN A 160 13.49 -3.49 -10.85
C GLN A 160 12.48 -3.17 -9.75
N ALA A 161 11.21 -3.59 -9.89
CA ALA A 161 10.20 -3.42 -8.85
C ALA A 161 10.56 -4.24 -7.60
N ILE A 162 11.02 -5.49 -7.77
CA ILE A 162 11.52 -6.32 -6.67
C ILE A 162 12.72 -5.65 -5.98
N SER A 163 13.68 -5.11 -6.75
CA SER A 163 14.82 -4.37 -6.20
C SER A 163 14.39 -3.12 -5.44
N ALA A 164 13.45 -2.35 -5.97
CA ALA A 164 12.98 -1.12 -5.34
C ALA A 164 12.29 -1.42 -3.99
N ILE A 165 11.49 -2.48 -3.89
CA ILE A 165 10.86 -2.89 -2.63
C ILE A 165 11.92 -3.44 -1.64
N ALA A 166 12.88 -4.23 -2.12
CA ALA A 166 13.96 -4.76 -1.27
C ALA A 166 14.87 -3.65 -0.72
N ASP A 167 15.08 -2.58 -1.48
CA ASP A 167 15.83 -1.39 -1.07
C ASP A 167 15.14 -0.66 0.10
N VAL A 168 13.81 -0.57 0.08
CA VAL A 168 13.05 -0.07 1.24
C VAL A 168 13.29 -0.95 2.47
N PHE A 169 13.35 -2.28 2.32
CA PHE A 169 13.68 -3.16 3.45
C PHE A 169 15.12 -2.97 3.94
N ALA A 170 16.07 -2.78 3.03
CA ALA A 170 17.46 -2.49 3.38
C ALA A 170 17.58 -1.17 4.15
N GLN A 171 16.86 -0.14 3.72
CA GLN A 171 16.87 1.19 4.35
C GLN A 171 16.23 1.19 5.75
N TYR A 172 15.07 0.56 5.91
CA TYR A 172 14.30 0.60 7.16
C TYR A 172 14.64 -0.54 8.13
N ARG A 173 15.34 -1.58 7.67
CA ARG A 173 15.79 -2.75 8.45
C ARG A 173 14.68 -3.35 9.33
N PRO A 174 13.54 -3.79 8.75
CA PRO A 174 12.40 -4.26 9.53
C PRO A 174 12.71 -5.57 10.27
N THR A 175 12.16 -5.73 11.47
CA THR A 175 12.08 -7.03 12.18
C THR A 175 10.77 -7.78 11.91
N THR A 176 9.80 -7.13 11.28
CA THR A 176 8.54 -7.73 10.84
C THR A 176 8.09 -7.10 9.54
N ILE A 177 7.80 -7.92 8.54
CA ILE A 177 7.21 -7.51 7.27
C ILE A 177 5.76 -8.02 7.26
N ARG A 178 4.81 -7.09 7.29
CA ARG A 178 3.37 -7.38 7.11
C ARG A 178 2.96 -7.10 5.67
N THR A 179 2.22 -8.00 5.04
CA THR A 179 1.67 -7.81 3.68
C THR A 179 0.36 -8.57 3.49
N GLN A 180 -0.31 -8.40 2.35
CA GLN A 180 -1.55 -9.09 2.01
C GLN A 180 -1.29 -10.57 1.63
N ASP A 181 -2.34 -11.36 1.46
CA ASP A 181 -2.24 -12.77 1.07
C ASP A 181 -1.83 -12.92 -0.42
N PRO A 182 -0.70 -13.58 -0.74
CA PRO A 182 -0.27 -13.83 -2.12
C PRO A 182 -1.05 -14.95 -2.84
N THR A 183 -1.92 -15.64 -2.11
CA THR A 183 -2.64 -16.84 -2.54
C THR A 183 -4.10 -16.89 -2.04
N PRO A 184 -4.91 -15.83 -2.22
CA PRO A 184 -6.25 -15.73 -1.66
C PRO A 184 -7.26 -16.75 -2.24
N GLY A 185 -6.87 -17.46 -3.30
CA GLY A 185 -7.72 -18.45 -3.99
C GLY A 185 -8.60 -17.83 -5.07
N ARG A 186 -9.53 -18.64 -5.60
CA ARG A 186 -10.46 -18.27 -6.67
C ARG A 186 -11.87 -18.78 -6.36
N THR A 187 -12.87 -18.07 -6.85
CA THR A 187 -14.26 -18.55 -6.90
C THR A 187 -14.37 -19.74 -7.86
N ARG A 188 -15.50 -20.47 -7.80
CA ARG A 188 -15.81 -21.54 -8.77
C ARG A 188 -15.82 -21.03 -10.23
N GLY A 189 -16.18 -19.77 -10.44
CA GLY A 189 -16.16 -19.11 -11.75
C GLY A 189 -14.79 -18.60 -12.18
N GLY A 190 -13.73 -18.85 -11.39
CA GLY A 190 -12.35 -18.50 -11.72
C GLY A 190 -11.93 -17.07 -11.37
N ALA A 191 -12.84 -16.20 -10.93
CA ALA A 191 -12.48 -14.87 -10.40
C ALA A 191 -11.64 -14.99 -9.12
N PHE A 192 -10.73 -14.05 -8.87
CA PHE A 192 -9.97 -14.03 -7.61
C PHE A 192 -10.91 -13.76 -6.43
N LEU A 193 -10.59 -14.33 -5.26
CA LEU A 193 -11.32 -14.05 -4.02
C LEU A 193 -10.92 -12.72 -3.37
N ASP A 194 -9.87 -12.09 -3.89
CA ASP A 194 -9.33 -10.80 -3.45
C ASP A 194 -9.06 -9.92 -4.68
N HIS A 195 -8.71 -8.64 -4.45
CA HIS A 195 -8.25 -7.76 -5.51
C HIS A 195 -6.93 -8.28 -6.11
N GLN A 196 -6.79 -8.24 -7.44
CA GLN A 196 -5.60 -8.77 -8.11
C GLN A 196 -4.31 -8.07 -7.64
N ASP A 197 -4.34 -6.75 -7.44
CA ASP A 197 -3.16 -6.05 -6.92
C ASP A 197 -2.78 -6.44 -5.49
N HIS A 198 -3.71 -6.91 -4.64
CA HIS A 198 -3.38 -7.43 -3.31
C HIS A 198 -2.53 -8.69 -3.46
N MET A 199 -3.03 -9.64 -4.25
CA MET A 199 -2.40 -10.91 -4.51
C MET A 199 -1.03 -10.75 -5.18
N TYR A 200 -0.95 -9.97 -6.25
CA TYR A 200 0.30 -9.79 -7.00
C TYR A 200 1.27 -8.85 -6.29
N GLY A 201 0.78 -7.83 -5.58
CA GLY A 201 1.59 -6.99 -4.70
C GLY A 201 2.26 -7.80 -3.60
N ALA A 202 1.53 -8.67 -2.92
CA ALA A 202 2.08 -9.59 -1.94
C ALA A 202 3.16 -10.53 -2.52
N ARG A 203 3.00 -10.98 -3.77
CA ARG A 203 4.04 -11.78 -4.47
C ARG A 203 5.32 -10.97 -4.74
N PHE A 204 5.20 -9.72 -5.15
CA PHE A 204 6.35 -8.81 -5.26
C PHE A 204 7.05 -8.61 -3.91
N VAL A 205 6.28 -8.46 -2.83
CA VAL A 205 6.81 -8.35 -1.46
C VAL A 205 7.56 -9.62 -1.04
N GLN A 206 7.03 -10.81 -1.35
CA GLN A 206 7.71 -12.07 -1.04
C GLN A 206 9.05 -12.18 -1.78
N ALA A 207 9.08 -11.88 -3.07
CA ALA A 207 10.32 -11.90 -3.84
C ALA A 207 11.34 -10.86 -3.33
N ALA A 208 10.87 -9.67 -2.92
CA ALA A 208 11.71 -8.65 -2.31
C ALA A 208 12.23 -9.06 -0.93
N ALA A 209 11.41 -9.73 -0.12
CA ALA A 209 11.80 -10.27 1.18
C ALA A 209 12.85 -11.38 1.03
N GLU A 210 12.73 -12.24 0.01
CA GLU A 210 13.75 -13.24 -0.33
C GLU A 210 15.08 -12.57 -0.69
N ARG A 211 15.06 -11.52 -1.52
CA ARG A 211 16.26 -10.74 -1.86
C ARG A 211 16.87 -10.06 -0.63
N TYR A 212 16.04 -9.43 0.21
CA TYR A 212 16.46 -8.84 1.48
C TYR A 212 17.06 -9.89 2.43
N ALA A 213 16.53 -11.11 2.45
CA ALA A 213 17.04 -12.19 3.28
C ALA A 213 18.49 -12.58 2.96
N GLN A 214 18.97 -12.33 1.73
CA GLN A 214 20.35 -12.62 1.32
C GLN A 214 21.37 -11.61 1.86
N LEU A 215 20.94 -10.46 2.37
CA LEU A 215 21.86 -9.51 2.99
C LEU A 215 22.42 -10.09 4.28
N THR A 216 23.73 -9.92 4.50
CA THR A 216 24.41 -10.42 5.70
C THR A 216 24.30 -9.45 6.88
N ASP A 217 24.24 -8.14 6.60
CA ASP A 217 24.03 -7.11 7.60
C ASP A 217 22.55 -6.67 7.62
N ARG A 218 21.71 -7.47 8.26
CA ARG A 218 20.31 -7.14 8.56
C ARG A 218 19.84 -7.83 9.84
N PRO A 219 18.81 -7.32 10.54
CA PRO A 219 18.20 -8.05 11.63
C PRO A 219 17.54 -9.36 11.16
N HIS A 220 17.28 -10.26 12.12
CA HIS A 220 16.29 -11.30 11.93
C HIS A 220 14.91 -10.67 11.77
N PHE A 221 14.09 -11.23 10.87
CA PHE A 221 12.75 -10.74 10.63
C PHE A 221 11.76 -11.87 10.41
N SER A 222 10.49 -11.58 10.65
CA SER A 222 9.36 -12.44 10.31
C SER A 222 8.55 -11.83 9.16
N VAL A 223 7.83 -12.68 8.43
CA VAL A 223 6.84 -12.26 7.43
C VAL A 223 5.46 -12.70 7.89
N GLN A 224 4.50 -11.78 7.88
CA GLN A 224 3.12 -12.03 8.27
C GLN A 224 2.18 -11.61 7.12
N ASN A 225 1.33 -12.54 6.70
CA ASN A 225 0.33 -12.29 5.65
C ASN A 225 -1.03 -12.06 6.30
N TYR A 226 -1.78 -11.10 5.76
CA TYR A 226 -3.13 -10.76 6.19
C TYR A 226 -4.13 -11.14 5.09
N MET A 227 -5.19 -11.86 5.48
CA MET A 227 -6.31 -12.14 4.59
C MET A 227 -7.15 -10.88 4.41
N SER A 228 -7.33 -10.45 3.15
CA SER A 228 -8.11 -9.26 2.81
C SER A 228 -9.61 -9.61 2.71
N TYR A 229 -10.29 -9.36 1.58
CA TYR A 229 -11.76 -9.44 1.49
C TYR A 229 -12.35 -10.82 1.80
N GLN A 230 -11.61 -11.93 1.60
CA GLN A 230 -12.09 -13.26 1.96
C GLN A 230 -12.38 -13.43 3.47
N ASN A 231 -11.87 -12.54 4.32
CA ASN A 231 -12.14 -12.59 5.76
C ASN A 231 -13.61 -12.36 6.12
N THR A 232 -14.41 -11.72 5.25
CA THR A 232 -15.84 -11.42 5.47
C THR A 232 -16.68 -12.67 5.67
N SER A 233 -16.24 -13.80 5.10
CA SER A 233 -16.94 -15.09 5.21
C SER A 233 -16.45 -15.97 6.36
N LEU A 234 -15.49 -15.47 7.17
CA LEU A 234 -14.91 -16.21 8.29
C LEU A 234 -15.50 -15.71 9.62
N PRO A 235 -15.46 -16.53 10.69
CA PRO A 235 -15.84 -16.08 12.02
C PRO A 235 -15.02 -14.87 12.46
N PRO A 236 -15.62 -13.92 13.21
CA PRO A 236 -14.88 -12.77 13.72
C PRO A 236 -13.75 -13.24 14.66
N THR A 237 -12.58 -12.64 14.50
CA THR A 237 -11.38 -12.95 15.30
C THR A 237 -11.06 -11.87 16.34
N LEU A 238 -11.78 -10.75 16.31
CA LEU A 238 -11.65 -9.66 17.28
C LEU A 238 -12.79 -9.76 18.30
N ASP A 239 -12.46 -9.55 19.57
CA ASP A 239 -13.49 -9.27 20.58
C ASP A 239 -14.18 -7.91 20.31
N ARG A 240 -15.30 -7.67 20.99
CA ARG A 240 -16.11 -6.46 20.77
C ARG A 240 -15.31 -5.18 20.98
N GLN A 241 -14.54 -5.10 22.07
CA GLN A 241 -13.77 -3.90 22.40
C GLN A 241 -12.73 -3.61 21.31
N THR A 242 -12.00 -4.64 20.88
CA THR A 242 -10.99 -4.55 19.83
C THR A 242 -11.61 -4.18 18.48
N ALA A 243 -12.84 -4.61 18.21
CA ALA A 243 -13.58 -4.22 17.01
C ALA A 243 -14.04 -2.76 17.07
N GLU A 244 -14.49 -2.27 18.23
CA GLU A 244 -14.84 -0.86 18.44
C GLU A 244 -13.60 0.03 18.27
N GLU A 245 -12.47 -0.32 18.89
CA GLU A 245 -11.19 0.40 18.74
C GLU A 245 -10.72 0.49 17.28
N LYS A 246 -11.01 -0.54 16.47
CA LYS A 246 -10.67 -0.54 15.03
C LYS A 246 -11.54 0.42 14.22
N LEU A 247 -12.79 0.63 14.62
CA LEU A 247 -13.75 1.48 13.89
C LEU A 247 -13.56 2.98 14.20
N GLY A 248 -12.85 3.31 15.28
CA GLY A 248 -12.67 4.69 15.77
C GLY A 248 -13.83 5.13 16.62
#